data_AF-A0A0R3QBW8-F1
#
_entry.id   AF-A0A0R3QBW8-F1
#
_cell.length_a   1.000
_cell.length_b   1.000
_cell.length_c   1.000
_cell.angle_alpha   90.00
_cell.angle_beta   90.00
_cell.angle_gamma   90.00
#
_symmetry.space_group_name_H-M   'P 1'
#
loop_
_entity.id
_entity.type
_entity.pdbx_description
1 polymer ?
#
loop_
_entity_poly.entity_id
_entity_poly.type
_entity_poly.pdbx_seq_one_letter_code
_entity_poly.pdbx_strand_id
1 'polypeptide(L)'
;MENHLNNLFNFTTEHIRRCLLCSQKGFLCEICASAEVIYPFQLEVTSRCLACFSVYHKNCLEKQRCPKCTRRERYMQQQPNIDSQYLLLDMD
;
A
#
# COMPACT_ATOMS: atom_id res chain seq x y z
N MET A 1 9.79 -30.09 -8.90
CA MET A 1 9.37 -29.12 -7.87
C MET A 1 9.23 -27.72 -8.47
N GLU A 2 10.27 -27.18 -9.09
CA GLU A 2 10.28 -25.86 -9.74
C GLU A 2 9.14 -25.64 -10.76
N ASN A 3 8.89 -26.61 -11.65
CA ASN A 3 7.80 -26.51 -12.63
C ASN A 3 6.41 -26.37 -12.02
N HIS A 4 6.14 -27.01 -10.87
CA HIS A 4 4.84 -26.88 -10.20
C HIS A 4 4.65 -25.48 -9.62
N LEU A 5 5.70 -24.90 -9.04
CA LEU A 5 5.66 -23.54 -8.50
C LEU A 5 5.45 -22.51 -9.62
N ASN A 6 6.16 -22.67 -10.74
CA ASN A 6 6.01 -21.79 -11.90
C ASN A 6 4.58 -21.87 -12.49
N ASN A 7 4.02 -23.08 -12.60
CA ASN A 7 2.65 -23.26 -13.08
C ASN A 7 1.62 -22.59 -12.15
N LEU A 8 1.76 -22.76 -10.84
CA LEU A 8 0.88 -22.13 -9.85
C LEU A 8 1.01 -20.60 -9.89
N PHE A 9 2.23 -20.09 -10.01
CA PHE A 9 2.48 -18.65 -10.10
C PHE A 9 1.85 -18.04 -11.35
N ASN A 10 2.00 -18.70 -12.51
CA ASN A 10 1.40 -18.23 -13.76
C ASN A 10 -0.13 -18.25 -13.69
N PHE A 11 -0.72 -19.34 -13.19
CA PHE A 11 -2.16 -19.44 -13.00
C PHE A 11 -2.71 -18.35 -12.08
N THR A 12 -2.09 -18.15 -10.92
CA THR A 12 -2.56 -17.17 -9.93
C THR A 12 -2.38 -15.74 -10.43
N THR A 13 -1.26 -15.43 -11.09
CA THR A 13 -1.03 -14.12 -11.72
C THR A 13 -2.10 -13.80 -12.77
N GLU A 14 -2.44 -14.78 -13.61
CA GLU A 14 -3.46 -14.60 -14.64
C GLU A 14 -4.85 -14.44 -14.02
N HIS A 15 -5.17 -15.24 -13.00
CA HIS A 15 -6.42 -15.10 -12.25
C HIS A 15 -6.55 -13.70 -11.66
N ILE A 16 -5.50 -13.18 -11.01
CA ILE A 16 -5.54 -11.85 -10.39
C ILE A 16 -5.79 -10.76 -11.43
N ARG A 17 -5.19 -10.87 -12.61
CA ARG A 17 -5.40 -9.90 -13.70
C ARG A 17 -6.79 -9.97 -14.33
N ARG A 18 -7.36 -11.17 -14.50
CA ARG A 18 -8.66 -11.36 -15.17
C ARG A 18 -9.86 -11.27 -14.24
N CYS A 19 -9.69 -11.56 -12.96
CA CYS A 19 -10.77 -11.53 -11.99
C CYS A 19 -11.08 -10.08 -11.59
N LEU A 20 -12.33 -9.64 -11.79
CA LEU A 20 -12.77 -8.30 -11.44
C LEU A 20 -12.53 -7.97 -9.96
N LEU A 21 -12.69 -8.95 -9.06
CA LEU A 21 -12.50 -8.73 -7.62
C LEU A 21 -11.02 -8.66 -7.23
N CYS A 22 -10.17 -9.48 -7.86
CA CYS A 22 -8.74 -9.51 -7.54
C CYS A 22 -7.99 -8.34 -8.16
N SER A 23 -8.35 -7.94 -9.39
CA SER A 23 -7.71 -6.83 -10.10
C SER A 23 -7.80 -5.52 -9.31
N GLN A 24 -8.93 -5.30 -8.62
CA GLN A 24 -9.18 -4.15 -7.75
C GLN A 24 -8.32 -4.12 -6.46
N LYS A 25 -7.62 -5.21 -6.12
CA LYS A 25 -6.75 -5.28 -4.93
C LYS A 25 -5.31 -4.85 -5.20
N GLY A 26 -5.02 -4.38 -6.41
CA GLY A 26 -3.72 -3.80 -6.74
C GLY A 26 -3.51 -2.43 -6.11
N PHE A 27 -2.33 -1.88 -6.35
CA PHE A 27 -1.92 -0.57 -5.84
C PHE A 27 -1.60 0.35 -7.01
N LEU A 28 -1.85 1.64 -6.83
CA LEU A 28 -1.25 2.69 -7.65
C LEU A 28 -0.06 3.27 -6.90
N CYS A 29 1.04 3.50 -7.61
CA CYS A 29 2.22 4.08 -6.99
C CYS A 29 2.01 5.59 -6.76
N GLU A 30 1.78 6.03 -5.51
CA GLU A 30 1.54 7.44 -5.15
C GLU A 30 2.73 8.40 -5.42
N ILE A 31 3.86 7.87 -5.90
CA ILE A 31 5.11 8.62 -6.10
C ILE A 31 5.26 9.07 -7.55
N CYS A 32 4.78 8.28 -8.51
CA CYS A 32 4.94 8.55 -9.94
C CYS A 32 3.58 8.74 -10.62
N ALA A 33 3.58 9.33 -11.81
CA ALA A 33 2.36 9.53 -12.60
C ALA A 33 1.88 8.27 -13.37
N SER A 34 2.54 7.12 -13.20
CA SER A 34 2.12 5.88 -13.87
C SER A 34 0.76 5.41 -13.33
N ALA A 35 -0.17 5.16 -14.25
CA ALA A 35 -1.46 4.55 -13.96
C ALA A 35 -1.40 3.00 -13.95
N GLU A 36 -0.21 2.42 -14.06
CA GLU A 36 -0.02 0.98 -13.97
C GLU A 36 -0.42 0.48 -12.58
N VAL A 37 -1.31 -0.51 -12.56
CA VAL A 37 -1.67 -1.22 -11.33
C VAL A 37 -0.56 -2.22 -11.02
N ILE A 38 0.03 -2.07 -9.85
CA ILE A 38 1.10 -2.92 -9.35
C ILE A 38 0.64 -3.79 -8.19
N TYR A 39 1.29 -4.93 -8.01
CA TYR A 39 0.95 -5.91 -6.99
C TYR A 39 2.16 -6.33 -6.16
N PRO A 40 1.97 -6.68 -4.87
CA PRO A 40 3.06 -7.10 -4.00
C PRO A 40 3.85 -8.34 -4.47
N PHE A 41 3.27 -9.18 -5.33
CA PHE A 41 3.94 -10.38 -5.85
C PHE A 41 4.88 -10.09 -7.03
N GLN A 42 4.89 -8.87 -7.56
CA GLN A 42 5.81 -8.45 -8.62
C GLN A 42 7.14 -7.99 -7.99
N LEU A 43 7.88 -8.94 -7.42
CA LEU A 43 9.04 -8.69 -6.54
C LEU A 43 10.20 -7.94 -7.22
N GLU A 44 10.32 -8.06 -8.54
CA GLU A 44 11.38 -7.42 -9.32
C GLU A 44 11.20 -5.90 -9.42
N VAL A 45 9.95 -5.45 -9.56
CA VAL A 45 9.63 -4.06 -9.91
C VAL A 45 8.95 -3.28 -8.78
N THR A 46 8.49 -3.97 -7.72
CA THR A 46 7.79 -3.34 -6.61
C THR A 46 8.55 -3.44 -5.29
N SER A 47 8.24 -2.53 -4.37
CA SER A 47 8.66 -2.60 -2.97
C SER A 47 7.48 -2.25 -2.07
N ARG A 48 7.39 -2.95 -0.94
CA ARG A 48 6.32 -2.79 0.05
C ARG A 48 6.86 -2.05 1.27
N CYS A 49 6.18 -0.98 1.66
CA CYS A 49 6.49 -0.30 2.91
C CYS A 49 6.25 -1.24 4.11
N LEU A 50 7.25 -1.40 4.98
CA LEU A 50 7.16 -2.31 6.13
C LEU A 50 6.21 -1.82 7.23
N ALA A 51 5.93 -0.51 7.30
CA ALA A 51 5.08 0.06 8.34
C ALA A 51 3.59 0.10 7.98
N CYS A 52 3.25 0.34 6.70
CA CYS A 52 1.85 0.50 6.27
C CYS A 52 1.42 -0.44 5.14
N PHE A 53 2.31 -1.33 4.68
CA PHE A 53 2.09 -2.33 3.65
C PHE A 53 1.65 -1.80 2.28
N SER A 54 1.72 -0.49 2.06
CA SER A 54 1.45 0.11 0.74
C SER A 54 2.60 -0.22 -0.21
N VAL A 55 2.25 -0.46 -1.47
CA VAL A 55 3.18 -0.93 -2.50
C VAL A 55 3.48 0.22 -3.47
N TYR A 56 4.75 0.31 -3.86
CA TYR A 56 5.27 1.31 -4.78
C TYR A 56 6.21 0.64 -5.77
N HIS A 57 6.53 1.30 -6.88
CA HIS A 57 7.67 0.87 -7.69
C HIS A 57 8.95 0.91 -6.84
N LYS A 58 9.79 -0.11 -6.99
CA LYS A 58 11.04 -0.26 -6.24
C LYS A 58 11.91 0.99 -6.34
N ASN A 59 12.14 1.46 -7.57
CA ASN A 59 12.91 2.67 -7.87
C ASN A 59 12.25 3.96 -7.36
N CYS A 60 10.95 3.96 -7.08
CA CYS A 60 10.24 5.11 -6.53
C CYS A 60 10.41 5.21 -5.01
N LEU A 61 10.24 4.09 -4.30
CA LEU A 61 10.36 4.07 -2.83
C LEU A 61 11.82 4.14 -2.37
N GLU A 62 12.78 3.61 -3.12
CA GLU A 62 14.20 3.69 -2.75
C GLU A 62 14.71 5.13 -2.64
N LYS A 63 14.10 6.06 -3.39
CA LYS A 63 14.52 7.47 -3.44
C LYS A 63 13.98 8.31 -2.29
N GLN A 64 13.00 7.83 -1.51
CA GLN A 64 12.33 8.66 -0.50
C GLN A 64 11.53 7.86 0.55
N ARG A 65 11.07 8.55 1.60
CA ARG A 65 10.19 7.95 2.61
C ARG A 65 8.81 7.64 2.02
N CYS A 66 8.15 6.63 2.59
CA CYS A 66 6.77 6.26 2.24
C CYS A 66 5.82 7.46 2.41
N PRO A 67 5.21 7.99 1.33
CA PRO A 67 4.35 9.18 1.40
C PRO A 67 3.16 9.01 2.34
N LYS A 68 2.56 7.81 2.35
CA LYS A 68 1.45 7.49 3.25
C LYS A 68 1.85 7.52 4.73
N CYS A 69 3.02 7.01 5.08
CA CYS A 69 3.54 7.09 6.46
C CYS A 69 3.80 8.54 6.86
N THR A 70 4.46 9.32 5.99
CA THR A 70 4.67 10.75 6.24
C THR A 70 3.36 11.51 6.42
N ARG A 71 2.32 11.18 5.64
CA ARG A 71 0.99 11.78 5.80
C ARG A 71 0.36 11.42 7.16
N ARG A 72 0.46 10.15 7.58
CA ARG A 72 -0.03 9.68 8.89
C ARG A 72 0.69 10.38 10.05
N GLU A 73 2.01 10.49 9.99
CA GLU A 73 2.81 11.20 11.00
C GLU A 73 2.37 12.66 11.16
N ARG A 74 2.17 13.37 10.03
CA ARG A 74 1.66 14.75 10.06
C ARG A 74 0.28 14.85 10.71
N TYR A 75 -0.64 13.94 10.40
CA TYR A 75 -1.95 13.95 11.04
C TYR A 75 -1.86 13.68 12.54
N MET A 76 -1.01 12.76 12.98
CA MET A 76 -0.80 12.49 14.41
C MET A 76 -0.25 13.71 15.17
N GLN A 77 0.63 14.49 14.54
CA GLN A 77 1.17 15.72 15.14
C GLN A 77 0.16 16.87 15.20
N GLN A 78 -0.84 16.85 14.31
CA GLN A 78 -1.84 17.92 14.17
C GLN A 78 -3.18 17.59 14.82
N GLN A 79 -3.38 16.37 15.34
CA GLN A 79 -4.63 16.05 16.01
C GLN A 79 -4.74 16.92 17.28
N PRO A 80 -5.77 17.77 17.42
CA PRO A 80 -6.13 18.27 18.73
C PRO A 80 -6.46 17.05 19.59
N ASN A 81 -6.12 17.09 20.88
CA ASN A 81 -6.46 16.01 21.80
C ASN A 81 -7.98 15.87 21.90
N ILE A 82 -8.56 15.01 21.05
CA ILE A 82 -10.01 14.79 20.99
C ILE A 82 -10.50 14.23 22.33
N ASP A 83 -9.67 13.44 23.04
CA ASP A 83 -10.01 12.90 24.36
C ASP A 83 -10.16 14.01 25.41
N SER A 84 -9.37 15.09 25.34
CA SER A 84 -9.55 16.26 26.23
C SER A 84 -10.79 17.08 25.90
N GLN A 85 -11.27 17.05 24.66
CA GLN A 85 -12.45 17.81 24.24
C GLN A 85 -13.76 17.13 24.66
N TYR A 86 -13.81 15.80 24.70
CA TYR A 86 -14.97 15.07 25.23
C TYR A 86 -15.09 15.18 26.75
N LEU A 87 -13.98 15.14 27.50
CA LEU A 87 -13.99 15.30 28.97
C LEU A 87 -14.49 16.68 29.45
N LEU A 88 -14.42 17.72 28.62
CA LEU A 88 -14.91 19.07 28.95
C LEU A 88 -16.41 19.25 28.65
N LEU A 89 -17.01 18.39 27.83
CA LEU A 89 -18.43 18.49 27.46
C LEU A 89 -19.38 17.76 28.42
N ASP A 90 -18.83 16.94 29.33
CA ASP A 90 -19.59 16.15 30.32
C ASP A 90 -19.67 16.82 31.71
N MET A 91 -19.27 18.09 31.81
CA MET A 91 -19.21 18.86 33.08
C MET A 91 -20.20 20.04 33.16
N ASP A 92 -21.09 20.18 32.16
CA ASP A 92 -22.19 21.17 32.13
C ASP A 92 -23.57 20.49 32.26
#